data_AF-U3R763-F1
#
_entry.id   AF-U3R763-F1
#
_cell.length_a   1.000
_cell.length_b   1.000
_cell.length_c   1.000
_cell.angle_alpha   90.00
_cell.angle_beta   90.00
_cell.angle_gamma   90.00
#
_symmetry.space_group_name_H-M   'P 1'
#
loop_
_entity.id
_entity.type
_entity.pdbx_description
1 polymer ?
#
loop_
_entity_poly.entity_id
_entity_poly.type
_entity_poly.pdbx_seq_one_letter_code
_entity_poly.pdbx_strand_id
1 'polypeptide(L)'
;RGKPEHVVNFFFFIAEEVREIMAQLGIRKFDDLIGRADLLDMRSGVEHWKAQGLDFARVFHQTQSDADVRQTEEQDHGLAGALDHQLIERSKPALERGEKVSFIVPVRNRNRTIGAMLSGAVAARYGHDGLPDDTIHIQCNGTAGQSFGAFLAHGITMDLVGEGNEY
;
A
#
# COMPACT_ATOMS: atom_id res chain seq x y z
N ARG A 1 -29.38 9.32 14.78
CA ARG A 1 -28.16 8.49 14.58
C ARG A 1 -27.86 8.51 13.08
N GLY A 2 -26.63 8.83 12.68
CA GLY A 2 -26.24 8.73 11.27
C GLY A 2 -26.33 7.28 10.81
N LYS A 3 -26.86 7.07 9.60
CA LYS A 3 -26.93 5.74 8.98
C LYS A 3 -25.95 5.68 7.80
N PRO A 4 -25.41 4.49 7.44
CA PRO A 4 -24.51 4.35 6.28
C PRO A 4 -25.08 4.97 5.00
N GLU A 5 -26.40 4.91 4.81
CA GLU A 5 -27.09 5.48 3.65
C GLU A 5 -26.91 7.00 3.56
N HIS A 6 -26.74 7.70 4.68
CA HIS A 6 -26.51 9.15 4.66
C HIS A 6 -25.13 9.49 4.07
N VAL A 7 -24.13 8.66 4.30
CA VAL A 7 -22.78 8.83 3.72
C VAL A 7 -22.80 8.51 2.24
N VAL A 8 -23.51 7.44 1.85
CA VAL A 8 -23.72 7.08 0.44
C VAL A 8 -24.40 8.22 -0.31
N ASN A 9 -25.51 8.75 0.22
CA ASN A 9 -26.24 9.86 -0.39
C ASN A 9 -25.38 11.13 -0.49
N PHE A 10 -24.58 11.43 0.54
CA PHE A 10 -23.65 12.55 0.50
C PHE A 10 -22.66 12.43 -0.67
N PHE A 11 -22.01 11.27 -0.84
CA PHE A 11 -21.07 11.08 -1.95
C PHE A 11 -21.76 11.06 -3.32
N PHE A 12 -23.02 10.61 -3.42
CA PHE A 12 -23.80 10.73 -4.66
C PHE A 12 -24.02 12.19 -5.05
N PHE A 13 -24.40 13.05 -4.10
CA PHE A 13 -24.59 14.48 -4.37
C PHE A 13 -23.28 15.16 -4.77
N ILE A 14 -22.18 14.88 -4.07
CA ILE A 14 -20.86 15.41 -4.44
C ILE A 14 -20.46 14.95 -5.85
N ALA A 15 -20.64 13.67 -6.17
CA ALA A 15 -20.31 13.15 -7.50
C ALA A 15 -21.20 13.76 -8.59
N GLU A 16 -22.46 14.08 -8.30
CA GLU A 16 -23.36 14.76 -9.22
C GLU A 16 -22.92 16.19 -9.50
N GLU A 17 -22.62 16.96 -8.46
CA GLU A 17 -22.10 18.32 -8.59
C GLU A 17 -20.79 18.35 -9.40
N VAL A 18 -19.87 17.41 -9.15
CA VAL A 18 -18.63 17.27 -9.92
C VAL A 18 -18.93 17.02 -11.40
N ARG A 19 -19.90 16.14 -11.74
CA ARG A 19 -20.29 15.89 -13.14
C ARG A 19 -20.89 17.13 -13.80
N GLU A 20 -21.70 17.89 -13.08
CA GLU A 20 -22.27 19.14 -13.58
C GLU A 20 -21.18 20.17 -13.90
N ILE A 21 -20.19 20.34 -13.01
CA ILE A 21 -19.03 21.21 -13.25
C ILE A 21 -18.21 20.71 -14.45
N MET A 22 -17.94 19.41 -14.54
CA MET A 22 -17.23 18.83 -15.69
C MET A 22 -17.98 19.08 -17.00
N ALA A 23 -19.32 18.96 -16.99
CA ALA A 23 -20.14 19.25 -18.17
C ALA A 23 -20.07 20.73 -18.57
N GLN A 24 -20.05 21.66 -17.61
CA GLN A 24 -19.84 23.10 -17.87
C GLN A 24 -18.46 23.37 -18.50
N LEU A 25 -17.44 22.60 -18.11
CA LEU A 25 -16.09 22.67 -18.68
C LEU A 25 -15.93 21.87 -20.00
N GLY A 26 -16.98 21.19 -20.47
CA GLY A 26 -16.95 20.37 -21.69
C GLY A 26 -16.17 19.05 -21.55
N ILE A 27 -15.94 18.59 -20.33
CA ILE A 27 -15.14 17.41 -20.00
C ILE A 27 -16.05 16.22 -19.69
N ARG A 28 -15.76 15.05 -20.29
CA ARG A 28 -16.58 13.85 -20.13
C ARG A 28 -16.00 12.84 -19.14
N LYS A 29 -14.67 12.75 -19.03
CA LYS A 29 -13.99 11.82 -18.11
C LYS A 29 -13.25 12.61 -17.05
N PHE A 30 -13.34 12.17 -15.80
CA PHE A 30 -12.68 12.85 -14.69
C PHE A 30 -11.16 12.88 -14.89
N ASP A 31 -10.60 11.82 -15.47
CA ASP A 31 -9.18 11.72 -15.78
C ASP A 31 -8.67 12.85 -16.69
N ASP A 32 -9.53 13.38 -17.58
CA ASP A 32 -9.18 14.47 -18.49
C ASP A 32 -9.11 15.83 -17.75
N LEU A 33 -9.58 15.90 -16.50
CA LEU A 33 -9.52 17.07 -15.61
C LEU A 33 -8.23 17.09 -14.77
N ILE A 34 -7.62 15.93 -14.51
CA ILE A 34 -6.45 15.81 -13.63
C ILE A 34 -5.27 16.59 -14.22
N GLY A 35 -4.69 17.51 -13.44
CA GLY A 35 -3.54 18.33 -13.85
C GLY A 35 -3.88 19.55 -14.74
N ARG A 36 -5.14 19.77 -15.10
CA ARG A 36 -5.60 20.90 -15.93
C ARG A 36 -5.73 22.22 -15.16
N ALA A 37 -4.62 22.67 -14.58
CA ALA A 37 -4.55 23.98 -13.90
C ALA A 37 -4.89 25.16 -14.83
N ASP A 38 -4.76 24.98 -16.15
CA ASP A 38 -5.18 25.95 -17.17
C ASP A 38 -6.70 26.21 -17.21
N LEU A 39 -7.52 25.34 -16.62
CA LEU A 39 -8.97 25.53 -16.50
C LEU A 39 -9.38 26.36 -15.27
N LEU A 40 -8.41 26.76 -14.43
CA LEU A 40 -8.66 27.53 -13.22
C LEU A 40 -8.52 29.03 -13.50
N ASP A 41 -9.56 29.79 -13.17
CA ASP A 41 -9.59 31.25 -13.34
C ASP A 41 -9.56 31.95 -11.98
N MET A 42 -8.57 32.84 -11.79
CA MET A 42 -8.39 33.61 -10.55
C MET A 42 -9.09 34.97 -10.55
N ARG A 43 -9.66 35.41 -11.69
CA ARG A 43 -10.08 36.81 -11.87
C ARG A 43 -11.07 37.31 -10.82
N SER A 44 -11.99 36.46 -10.35
CA SER A 44 -12.96 36.82 -9.32
C SER A 44 -12.38 36.92 -7.89
N GLY A 45 -11.26 36.24 -7.60
CA GLY A 45 -10.62 36.24 -6.28
C GLY A 45 -9.68 37.44 -6.06
N VAL A 46 -9.03 37.93 -7.12
CA VAL A 46 -8.05 39.03 -7.07
C VAL A 46 -8.72 40.40 -6.84
N GLU A 47 -9.98 40.57 -7.24
CA GLU A 47 -10.75 41.81 -7.02
C GLU A 47 -11.09 42.04 -5.54
N HIS A 48 -10.97 41.02 -4.69
CA HIS A 48 -11.21 41.15 -3.25
C HIS A 48 -10.04 41.86 -2.56
N TRP A 49 -10.30 42.93 -1.82
CA TRP A 49 -9.26 43.76 -1.18
C TRP A 49 -8.30 43.00 -0.24
N LYS A 50 -8.75 41.91 0.40
CA LYS A 50 -7.89 41.03 1.22
C LYS A 50 -6.99 40.07 0.42
N ALA A 51 -7.31 39.85 -0.85
CA ALA A 51 -6.55 38.98 -1.74
C ALA A 51 -5.54 39.77 -2.58
N GLN A 52 -5.55 41.10 -2.49
CA GLN A 52 -4.54 41.96 -3.10
C GLN A 52 -3.14 41.57 -2.59
N GLY A 53 -2.30 41.08 -3.50
CA GLY A 53 -0.92 40.67 -3.21
C GLY A 53 -0.68 39.16 -3.07
N LEU A 54 -1.69 38.31 -3.22
CA LEU A 54 -1.49 36.86 -3.29
C LEU A 54 -0.95 36.44 -4.66
N ASP A 55 0.20 35.77 -4.66
CA ASP A 55 0.81 35.17 -5.84
C ASP A 55 0.65 33.64 -5.80
N PHE A 56 -0.18 33.12 -6.71
CA PHE A 56 -0.44 31.69 -6.86
C PHE A 56 0.32 31.08 -8.04
N ALA A 57 1.28 31.78 -8.65
CA ALA A 57 2.05 31.27 -9.78
C ALA A 57 2.70 29.92 -9.48
N ARG A 58 3.08 29.66 -8.23
CA ARG A 58 3.64 28.36 -7.80
C ARG A 58 2.61 27.22 -7.72
N VAL A 59 1.34 27.54 -7.49
CA VAL A 59 0.26 26.55 -7.39
C VAL A 59 -0.28 26.18 -8.78
N PHE A 60 -0.39 27.16 -9.68
CA PHE A 60 -0.87 26.95 -11.05
C PHE A 60 0.25 26.69 -12.06
N HIS A 61 1.50 26.56 -11.60
CA HIS A 61 2.61 26.24 -12.47
C HIS A 61 2.41 24.87 -13.11
N GLN A 62 2.24 24.85 -14.44
CA GLN A 62 2.25 23.62 -15.22
C GLN A 62 3.66 23.38 -15.74
N THR A 63 4.27 22.28 -15.31
CA THR A 63 5.57 21.85 -15.82
C THR A 63 5.41 21.29 -17.23
N GLN A 64 6.22 21.78 -18.17
CA GLN A 64 6.31 21.19 -19.50
C GLN A 64 7.13 19.91 -19.40
N SER A 65 6.48 18.77 -19.61
CA SER A 65 7.09 17.45 -19.59
C SER A 65 6.37 16.55 -20.58
N ASP A 66 7.08 15.58 -21.16
CA ASP A 66 6.49 14.52 -21.99
C ASP A 66 5.82 13.42 -21.15
N ALA A 67 5.93 13.51 -19.82
CA ALA A 67 5.29 12.58 -18.88
C ALA A 67 3.79 12.84 -18.73
N ASP A 68 3.03 11.79 -18.42
CA ASP A 68 1.60 11.90 -18.15
C ASP A 68 1.32 12.78 -16.92
N VAL A 69 0.30 13.64 -17.01
CA VAL A 69 -0.14 14.52 -15.92
C VAL A 69 -0.98 13.81 -14.85
N ARG A 70 -1.23 12.51 -15.03
CA ARG A 70 -2.04 11.65 -14.16
C ARG A 70 -1.31 10.34 -13.93
N GLN A 71 -1.77 9.57 -12.94
CA GLN A 71 -1.26 8.22 -12.73
C GLN A 71 -1.68 7.31 -13.88
N THR A 72 -0.70 6.76 -14.60
CA THR A 72 -0.90 5.83 -15.72
C THR A 72 -0.24 4.47 -15.48
N GLU A 73 0.56 4.33 -14.42
CA GLU A 73 1.32 3.12 -14.10
C GLU A 73 1.13 2.70 -12.63
N GLU A 74 1.00 1.40 -12.40
CA GLU A 74 0.94 0.84 -11.05
C GLU A 74 2.33 0.88 -10.37
N GLN A 75 2.34 0.84 -9.03
CA GLN A 75 3.59 0.78 -8.28
C GLN A 75 4.15 -0.65 -8.25
N ASP A 76 5.37 -0.84 -8.74
CA ASP A 76 6.11 -2.10 -8.53
C ASP A 76 6.87 -2.06 -7.20
N HIS A 77 6.39 -2.84 -6.23
CA HIS A 77 7.01 -2.97 -4.92
C HIS A 77 8.13 -4.03 -4.86
N GLY A 78 8.44 -4.69 -5.98
CA GLY A 78 9.49 -5.71 -6.06
C GLY A 78 9.19 -6.98 -5.25
N LEU A 79 7.92 -7.21 -4.88
CA LEU A 79 7.51 -8.32 -4.01
C LEU A 79 7.60 -9.68 -4.70
N ALA A 80 7.70 -9.73 -6.03
CA ALA A 80 7.87 -10.98 -6.77
C ALA A 80 9.13 -11.77 -6.35
N GLY A 81 10.18 -11.07 -5.91
CA GLY A 81 11.44 -11.66 -5.46
C GLY A 81 11.55 -11.92 -3.96
N ALA A 82 10.47 -11.72 -3.19
CA ALA A 82 10.49 -11.88 -1.73
C ALA A 82 10.77 -13.34 -1.33
N LEU A 83 11.64 -13.54 -0.33
CA LEU A 83 11.97 -14.87 0.18
C LEU A 83 10.74 -15.61 0.73
N ASP A 84 9.78 -14.86 1.27
CA ASP A 84 8.56 -15.41 1.84
C ASP A 84 7.72 -16.25 0.86
N HIS A 85 7.81 -16.04 -0.46
CA HIS A 85 7.16 -16.96 -1.42
C HIS A 85 7.64 -18.39 -1.23
N GLN A 86 8.95 -18.58 -0.98
CA GLN A 86 9.51 -19.89 -0.67
C GLN A 86 9.05 -20.38 0.71
N LEU A 87 8.98 -19.50 1.71
CA LEU A 87 8.56 -19.88 3.06
C LEU A 87 7.10 -20.34 3.08
N ILE A 88 6.22 -19.62 2.38
CA ILE A 88 4.80 -19.96 2.21
C ILE A 88 4.66 -21.30 1.48
N GLU A 89 5.38 -21.50 0.38
CA GLU A 89 5.32 -22.75 -0.37
C GLU A 89 5.70 -23.96 0.49
N ARG A 90 6.79 -23.85 1.25
CA ARG A 90 7.27 -24.92 2.14
C ARG A 90 6.37 -25.10 3.37
N SER A 91 5.58 -24.10 3.72
CA SER A 91 4.65 -24.12 4.86
C SER A 91 3.23 -24.49 4.47
N LYS A 92 2.94 -24.82 3.20
CA LYS A 92 1.60 -25.27 2.77
C LYS A 92 0.98 -26.36 3.64
N PRO A 93 1.71 -27.42 4.07
CA PRO A 93 1.14 -28.43 4.98
C PRO A 93 0.61 -27.84 6.28
N ALA A 94 1.34 -26.91 6.89
CA ALA A 94 0.90 -26.18 8.09
C ALA A 94 -0.27 -25.25 7.80
N LEU A 95 -0.19 -24.49 6.70
CA LEU A 95 -1.22 -23.52 6.33
C LEU A 95 -2.56 -24.16 5.96
N GLU A 96 -2.54 -25.34 5.35
CA GLU A 96 -3.74 -26.02 4.84
C GLU A 96 -4.30 -27.06 5.80
N ARG A 97 -3.44 -27.73 6.58
CA ARG A 97 -3.82 -28.87 7.42
C ARG A 97 -3.39 -28.76 8.87
N GLY A 98 -2.70 -27.69 9.26
CA GLY A 98 -2.17 -27.52 10.62
C GLY A 98 -1.05 -28.50 10.97
N GLU A 99 -0.40 -29.10 9.97
CA GLU A 99 0.71 -30.03 10.18
C GLU A 99 1.98 -29.28 10.62
N LYS A 100 2.74 -29.87 11.54
CA LYS A 100 4.05 -29.31 11.92
C LYS A 100 5.03 -29.43 10.76
N VAL A 101 5.68 -28.33 10.41
CA VAL A 101 6.74 -28.26 9.40
C VAL A 101 7.99 -27.64 10.02
N SER A 102 9.15 -28.19 9.67
CA SER A 102 10.44 -27.64 10.08
C SER A 102 11.43 -27.68 8.93
N PHE A 103 12.13 -26.58 8.69
CA PHE A 103 13.11 -26.51 7.62
C PHE A 103 14.16 -25.40 7.77
N ILE A 104 15.27 -25.56 7.04
CA ILE A 104 16.37 -24.61 6.98
C ILE A 104 16.33 -23.81 5.66
N VAL A 105 16.65 -22.52 5.71
CA VAL A 105 16.75 -21.62 4.55
C VAL A 105 17.97 -20.68 4.68
N PRO A 106 18.76 -20.46 3.62
CA PRO A 106 19.82 -19.45 3.63
C PRO A 106 19.23 -18.04 3.51
N VAL A 107 19.79 -17.08 4.26
CA VAL A 107 19.38 -15.67 4.23
C VAL A 107 20.57 -14.73 3.95
N ARG A 108 20.30 -13.60 3.29
CA ARG A 108 21.26 -12.53 3.00
C ARG A 108 20.65 -11.19 3.35
N ASN A 109 21.46 -10.15 3.58
CA ASN A 109 20.99 -8.83 3.99
C ASN A 109 19.91 -8.22 3.05
N ARG A 110 19.94 -8.55 1.75
CA ARG A 110 18.89 -8.11 0.82
C ARG A 110 17.51 -8.73 1.08
N ASN A 111 17.45 -9.85 1.80
CA ASN A 111 16.22 -10.49 2.25
C ASN A 111 15.71 -9.72 3.48
N ARG A 112 14.88 -8.72 3.22
CA ARG A 112 14.19 -7.92 4.23
C ARG A 112 12.84 -8.54 4.57
N THR A 113 12.29 -8.19 5.73
CA THR A 113 10.93 -8.55 6.16
C THR A 113 10.65 -10.06 6.11
N ILE A 114 11.66 -10.89 6.37
CA ILE A 114 11.55 -12.34 6.27
C ILE A 114 10.50 -12.81 7.29
N GLY A 115 9.50 -13.55 6.81
CA GLY A 115 8.41 -14.09 7.60
C GLY A 115 7.15 -13.21 7.66
N ALA A 116 7.20 -11.96 7.18
CA ALA A 116 6.06 -11.04 7.27
C ALA A 116 4.89 -11.46 6.36
N MET A 117 5.15 -11.91 5.13
CA MET A 117 4.07 -12.39 4.25
C MET A 117 3.57 -13.76 4.70
N LEU A 118 4.46 -14.63 5.20
CA LEU A 118 4.07 -15.90 5.81
C LEU A 118 3.17 -15.66 7.02
N SER A 119 3.52 -14.70 7.87
CA SER A 119 2.68 -14.28 8.99
C SER A 119 1.32 -13.78 8.52
N GLY A 120 1.27 -12.93 7.50
CA GLY A 120 0.03 -12.49 6.88
C GLY A 120 -0.81 -13.66 6.34
N ALA A 121 -0.17 -14.69 5.80
CA ALA A 121 -0.84 -15.91 5.33
C ALA A 121 -1.43 -16.75 6.47
N VAL A 122 -0.76 -16.81 7.63
CA VAL A 122 -1.31 -17.44 8.85
C VAL A 122 -2.47 -16.60 9.38
N ALA A 123 -2.28 -15.30 9.58
CA ALA A 123 -3.30 -14.40 10.11
C ALA A 123 -4.57 -14.34 9.23
N ALA A 124 -4.42 -14.36 7.90
CA ALA A 124 -5.55 -14.39 6.98
C ALA A 124 -6.41 -15.66 7.09
N ARG A 125 -5.83 -16.78 7.54
CA ARG A 125 -6.52 -18.07 7.69
C ARG A 125 -7.03 -18.30 9.11
N TYR A 126 -6.22 -17.98 10.10
CA TYR A 126 -6.42 -18.36 11.49
C TYR A 126 -6.68 -17.16 12.42
N GLY A 127 -6.68 -15.94 11.88
CA GLY A 127 -6.86 -14.72 12.67
C GLY A 127 -5.72 -14.52 13.66
N HIS A 128 -6.04 -13.85 14.77
CA HIS A 128 -5.07 -13.57 15.82
C HIS A 128 -4.60 -14.84 16.55
N ASP A 129 -5.48 -15.83 16.72
CA ASP A 129 -5.17 -17.07 17.45
C ASP A 129 -4.06 -17.88 16.76
N GLY A 130 -3.92 -17.73 15.43
CA GLY A 130 -2.83 -18.32 14.67
C GLY A 130 -2.84 -19.86 14.69
N LEU A 131 -1.65 -20.44 14.65
CA LEU A 131 -1.43 -21.89 14.75
C LEU A 131 -0.93 -22.27 16.14
N PRO A 132 -1.05 -23.55 16.54
CA PRO A 132 -0.36 -24.04 17.72
C PRO A 132 1.14 -23.72 17.70
N ASP A 133 1.74 -23.58 18.87
CA ASP A 133 3.15 -23.20 18.99
C ASP A 133 4.09 -24.19 18.26
N ASP A 134 5.13 -23.64 17.64
CA ASP A 134 6.08 -24.39 16.79
C ASP A 134 5.40 -25.23 15.69
N THR A 135 4.31 -24.76 15.09
CA THR A 135 3.73 -25.44 13.92
C THR A 135 4.57 -25.19 12.67
N ILE A 136 5.10 -23.99 12.51
CA ILE A 136 6.03 -23.65 11.41
C ILE A 136 7.34 -23.23 12.04
N HIS A 137 8.37 -24.08 11.94
CA HIS A 137 9.69 -23.79 12.48
C HIS A 137 10.72 -23.60 11.37
N ILE A 138 11.32 -22.42 11.30
CA ILE A 138 12.22 -22.04 10.21
C ILE A 138 13.57 -21.63 10.78
N GLN A 139 14.61 -22.38 10.45
CA GLN A 139 15.98 -21.97 10.73
C GLN A 139 16.54 -21.18 9.53
N CYS A 140 16.94 -19.95 9.78
CA CYS A 140 17.55 -19.04 8.82
C CYS A 140 19.08 -19.01 9.06
N ASN A 141 19.88 -19.31 8.03
CA ASN A 141 21.34 -19.28 8.13
C ASN A 141 21.93 -18.12 7.31
N GLY A 142 22.66 -17.21 7.96
CA GLY A 142 23.34 -16.09 7.31
C GLY A 142 23.02 -14.73 7.94
N THR A 143 23.04 -13.67 7.14
CA THR A 143 22.74 -12.31 7.60
C THR A 143 21.33 -11.91 7.18
N ALA A 144 20.41 -11.69 8.11
CA ALA A 144 19.07 -11.20 7.80
C ALA A 144 19.08 -9.69 7.51
N GLY A 145 18.27 -9.28 6.55
CA GLY A 145 18.01 -7.86 6.28
C GLY A 145 17.15 -7.21 7.37
N GLN A 146 16.78 -5.97 7.12
CA GLN A 146 15.89 -5.22 8.02
C GLN A 146 14.55 -5.95 8.24
N SER A 147 14.01 -5.81 9.44
CA SER A 147 12.68 -6.30 9.80
C SER A 147 12.54 -7.83 9.83
N PHE A 148 13.57 -8.55 10.29
CA PHE A 148 13.52 -10.01 10.40
C PHE A 148 12.44 -10.45 11.40
N GLY A 149 11.49 -11.27 10.96
CA GLY A 149 10.40 -11.73 11.83
C GLY A 149 9.38 -10.64 12.17
N ALA A 150 9.32 -9.55 11.40
CA ALA A 150 8.34 -8.49 11.63
C ALA A 150 6.90 -9.04 11.53
N PHE A 151 6.09 -8.69 12.54
CA PHE A 151 4.69 -9.09 12.67
C PHE A 151 4.44 -10.60 12.73
N LEU A 152 5.40 -11.42 13.20
CA LEU A 152 5.24 -12.87 13.28
C LEU A 152 3.95 -13.32 13.98
N ALA A 153 3.15 -14.14 13.30
CA ALA A 153 1.92 -14.71 13.82
C ALA A 153 2.21 -15.89 14.77
N HIS A 154 1.28 -16.14 15.69
CA HIS A 154 1.35 -17.31 16.59
C HIS A 154 1.47 -18.62 15.80
N GLY A 155 2.36 -19.49 16.29
CA GLY A 155 2.69 -20.78 15.68
C GLY A 155 3.82 -20.75 14.65
N ILE A 156 4.39 -19.59 14.35
CA ILE A 156 5.63 -19.46 13.56
C ILE A 156 6.81 -19.19 14.50
N THR A 157 7.83 -20.05 14.42
CA THR A 157 9.09 -19.91 15.14
C THR A 157 10.22 -19.75 14.13
N MET A 158 11.07 -18.75 14.33
CA MET A 158 12.19 -18.45 13.45
C MET A 158 13.49 -18.35 14.24
N ASP A 159 14.45 -19.21 13.91
CA ASP A 159 15.80 -19.16 14.46
C ASP A 159 16.75 -18.53 13.45
N LEU A 160 17.51 -17.52 13.86
CA LEU A 160 18.56 -16.94 13.01
C LEU A 160 19.93 -17.40 13.49
N VAL A 161 20.57 -18.26 12.70
CA VAL A 161 21.98 -18.63 12.87
C VAL A 161 22.84 -17.67 12.05
N GLY A 162 23.22 -16.56 12.68
CA GLY A 162 24.03 -15.50 12.11
C GLY A 162 23.74 -14.14 12.71
N GLU A 163 23.51 -13.12 11.87
CA GLU A 163 23.36 -11.73 12.28
C GLU A 163 22.10 -11.11 11.65
N GLY A 164 21.41 -10.22 12.36
CA GLY A 164 20.27 -9.44 11.85
C GLY A 164 20.58 -7.95 11.81
N ASN A 165 20.06 -7.26 10.79
CA ASN A 165 20.05 -5.79 10.75
C ASN A 165 18.86 -5.21 11.53
N GLU A 166 18.55 -3.93 11.35
CA GLU A 166 17.59 -3.21 12.20
C GLU A 166 16.16 -3.76 12.12
N TYR A 167 15.42 -3.59 13.22
CA TYR A 167 14.02 -3.98 13.43
C TYR A 167 13.81 -5.49 13.45
#